data_AF-A0A4Q2UTA9-F1
#
_entry.id   AF-A0A4Q2UTA9-F1
#
_cell.length_a   1.000
_cell.length_b   1.000
_cell.length_c   1.000
_cell.angle_alpha   90.00
_cell.angle_beta   90.00
_cell.angle_gamma   90.00
#
_symmetry.space_group_name_H-M   'P 1'
#
loop_
_entity.id
_entity.type
_entity.pdbx_description
1 polymer ?
#
loop_
_entity_poly.entity_id
_entity_poly.type
_entity_poly.pdbx_seq_one_letter_code
_entity_poly.pdbx_strand_id
1 'polypeptide(L)'
;MDNATSNDVCIQELAEQYPTIRRENRLRCVGHMLNLIVKALLFGKGVSKLEKQLRAASDDERFEIWRKQSCVGKLHNFCVWINRSDQRRERLKQYILRAYDEGSIEHLYTRVLADGGIRWNSVYSMIERALKLRHAIDLFFLNYR
;
A
#
# COMPACT_ATOMS: atom_id res chain seq x y z
N MET A 1 -11.57 10.69 14.30
CA MET A 1 -11.92 9.40 14.95
C MET A 1 -11.67 8.29 13.96
N ASP A 2 -10.89 7.27 14.34
CA ASP A 2 -10.78 6.02 13.62
C ASP A 2 -12.11 5.22 13.77
N ASN A 3 -12.32 4.20 12.95
CA ASN A 3 -13.51 3.34 13.08
C ASN A 3 -13.24 2.19 14.06
N ALA A 4 -12.61 2.50 15.20
CA ALA A 4 -12.25 1.52 16.22
C ALA A 4 -13.47 1.07 17.03
N THR A 5 -13.48 -0.21 17.45
CA THR A 5 -14.54 -0.77 18.28
C THR A 5 -14.59 -0.14 19.66
N SER A 6 -13.47 0.40 20.16
CA SER A 6 -13.42 1.20 21.40
C SER A 6 -14.33 2.43 21.32
N ASN A 7 -14.59 2.95 20.13
CA ASN A 7 -15.48 4.09 19.95
C ASN A 7 -16.96 3.68 20.10
N ASP A 8 -17.30 2.38 20.00
CA ASP A 8 -18.64 1.89 20.34
C ASP A 8 -18.87 1.96 21.86
N VAL A 9 -17.86 1.56 22.66
CA VAL A 9 -17.89 1.68 24.12
C VAL A 9 -17.99 3.15 24.54
N CYS A 10 -17.17 4.03 23.95
CA CYS A 10 -17.22 5.46 24.25
C CYS A 10 -18.61 6.08 23.97
N ILE A 11 -19.26 5.71 22.86
CA ILE A 11 -20.61 6.20 22.55
C ILE A 11 -21.65 5.65 23.54
N GLN A 12 -21.49 4.41 24.01
CA GLN A 12 -22.36 3.82 25.02
C GLN A 12 -22.25 4.56 26.36
N GLU A 13 -21.02 4.80 26.84
CA GLU A 13 -20.76 5.56 28.06
C GLU A 13 -21.29 7.00 27.97
N LEU A 14 -21.12 7.65 26.81
CA LEU A 14 -21.67 8.98 26.56
C LEU A 14 -23.20 9.00 26.54
N ALA A 15 -23.85 7.95 26.05
CA ALA A 15 -25.31 7.84 26.03
C ALA A 15 -25.90 7.70 27.44
N GLU A 16 -25.16 7.13 28.40
CA GLU A 16 -25.58 7.07 29.81
C GLU A 16 -25.62 8.45 30.47
N GLN A 17 -24.69 9.34 30.09
CA GLN A 17 -24.62 10.70 30.65
C GLN A 17 -25.45 11.72 29.86
N TYR A 18 -25.68 11.49 28.57
CA TYR A 18 -26.36 12.40 27.66
C TYR A 18 -27.44 11.67 26.85
N PRO A 19 -28.72 11.75 27.28
CA PRO A 19 -29.84 11.03 26.64
C PRO A 19 -30.09 11.37 25.17
N THR A 20 -29.53 12.48 24.70
CA THR A 20 -29.57 12.92 23.29
C THR A 20 -28.59 12.16 22.40
N ILE A 21 -27.54 11.57 22.98
CA ILE A 21 -26.57 10.76 22.25
C ILE A 21 -27.12 9.35 22.13
N ARG A 22 -27.32 8.91 20.89
CA ARG A 22 -27.74 7.56 20.55
C ARG A 22 -26.66 6.88 19.72
N ARG A 23 -26.76 5.57 19.60
CA ARG A 23 -25.82 4.77 18.81
C ARG A 23 -25.80 5.20 17.35
N GLU A 24 -26.91 5.70 16.82
CA GLU A 24 -27.03 6.18 15.43
C GLU A 24 -26.25 7.48 15.19
N ASN A 25 -25.91 8.23 16.25
CA ASN A 25 -25.05 9.41 16.15
C ASN A 25 -23.58 9.05 15.90
N ARG A 26 -23.21 7.76 15.93
CA ARG A 26 -21.86 7.30 15.62
C ARG A 26 -21.55 7.45 14.14
N LEU A 27 -20.79 8.47 13.80
CA LEU A 27 -20.27 8.67 12.45
C LEU A 27 -19.09 7.73 12.18
N ARG A 28 -19.07 7.11 11.00
CA ARG A 28 -17.88 6.40 10.52
C ARG A 28 -16.84 7.41 10.05
N CYS A 29 -15.57 7.11 10.29
CA CYS A 29 -14.47 7.87 9.75
C CYS A 29 -14.52 7.92 8.21
N VAL A 30 -14.54 9.11 7.63
CA VAL A 30 -14.46 9.29 6.17
C VAL A 30 -13.22 8.60 5.61
N GLY A 31 -12.07 8.74 6.27
CA GLY A 31 -10.84 8.06 5.87
C GLY A 31 -10.96 6.53 5.87
N HIS A 32 -11.74 5.96 6.79
CA HIS A 32 -12.03 4.52 6.79
C HIS A 32 -12.95 4.13 5.64
N MET A 33 -13.99 4.92 5.34
CA MET A 33 -14.87 4.68 4.19
C MET A 33 -14.10 4.74 2.87
N LEU A 34 -13.25 5.75 2.69
CA LEU A 34 -12.37 5.88 1.52
C LEU A 34 -11.43 4.67 1.41
N ASN A 35 -10.84 4.24 2.52
CA ASN A 35 -9.99 3.04 2.52
C ASN A 35 -10.75 1.79 2.07
N LEU A 36 -12.01 1.60 2.48
CA LEU A 36 -12.82 0.47 2.02
C LEU A 36 -13.15 0.56 0.53
N ILE A 37 -13.51 1.74 0.03
CA ILE A 37 -13.81 1.97 -1.38
C ILE A 37 -12.58 1.69 -2.25
N VAL A 38 -11.43 2.29 -1.90
CA VAL A 38 -10.20 2.11 -2.68
C VAL A 38 -9.72 0.66 -2.64
N LYS A 39 -9.85 -0.02 -1.50
CA LYS A 39 -9.57 -1.47 -1.41
C LYS A 39 -10.40 -2.28 -2.39
N ALA A 40 -11.70 -2.01 -2.46
CA ALA A 40 -12.60 -2.70 -3.38
C ALA A 40 -12.25 -2.40 -4.85
N LEU A 41 -11.83 -1.17 -5.16
CA LEU A 41 -11.38 -0.80 -6.52
C LEU A 41 -10.08 -1.50 -6.91
N LEU A 42 -9.10 -1.56 -6.01
CA LEU A 42 -7.76 -2.09 -6.32
C LEU A 42 -7.69 -3.63 -6.29
N PHE A 43 -8.42 -4.25 -5.37
CA PHE A 43 -8.28 -5.69 -5.07
C PHE A 43 -9.60 -6.46 -5.24
N GLY A 44 -10.68 -5.78 -5.63
CA GLY A 44 -11.98 -6.39 -5.85
C GLY A 44 -12.67 -6.81 -4.55
N LYS A 45 -13.53 -7.83 -4.66
CA LYS A 45 -14.27 -8.38 -3.50
C LYS A 45 -13.36 -9.28 -2.66
N GLY A 46 -13.65 -9.37 -1.36
CA GLY A 46 -12.97 -10.31 -0.47
C GLY A 46 -11.64 -9.82 0.11
N VAL A 47 -11.36 -8.52 0.09
CA VAL A 47 -10.12 -7.93 0.64
C VAL A 47 -9.87 -8.33 2.09
N SER A 48 -10.91 -8.43 2.93
CA SER A 48 -10.74 -8.88 4.32
C SER A 48 -10.27 -10.34 4.42
N LYS A 49 -10.66 -11.21 3.48
CA LYS A 49 -10.16 -12.60 3.40
C LYS A 49 -8.72 -12.61 2.93
N LEU A 50 -8.39 -11.82 1.92
CA LEU A 50 -7.02 -11.63 1.43
C LEU A 50 -6.09 -11.16 2.55
N GLU A 51 -6.47 -10.14 3.33
CA GLU A 51 -5.69 -9.67 4.46
C GLU A 51 -5.49 -10.74 5.54
N LYS A 52 -6.49 -11.58 5.80
CA LYS A 52 -6.36 -12.73 6.72
C LYS A 52 -5.38 -13.76 6.18
N GLN A 53 -5.45 -14.09 4.88
CA GLN A 53 -4.52 -15.00 4.22
C GLN A 53 -3.09 -14.47 4.28
N LEU A 54 -2.87 -13.20 3.95
CA LEU A 54 -1.56 -12.55 4.01
C LEU A 54 -0.98 -12.55 5.44
N ARG A 55 -1.80 -12.35 6.47
CA ARG A 55 -1.35 -12.41 7.87
C ARG A 55 -0.87 -13.80 8.27
N ALA A 56 -1.56 -14.86 7.82
CA ALA A 56 -1.25 -16.24 8.16
C ALA A 56 -0.16 -16.87 7.27
N ALA A 57 0.09 -16.30 6.09
CA ALA A 57 1.04 -16.80 5.11
C ALA A 57 2.49 -16.53 5.52
N SER A 58 3.36 -17.49 5.21
CA SER A 58 4.82 -17.33 5.18
C SER A 58 5.25 -16.32 4.11
N ASP A 59 6.52 -15.94 4.13
CA ASP A 59 7.04 -14.95 3.20
C ASP A 59 6.95 -15.37 1.73
N ASP A 60 7.26 -16.63 1.41
CA ASP A 60 7.15 -17.14 0.03
C ASP A 60 5.69 -17.22 -0.43
N GLU A 61 4.79 -17.68 0.46
CA GLU A 61 3.36 -17.71 0.18
C GLU A 61 2.77 -16.31 -0.02
N ARG A 62 3.27 -15.29 0.71
CA ARG A 62 2.85 -13.89 0.53
C ARG A 62 3.15 -13.41 -0.89
N PHE A 63 4.34 -13.71 -1.41
CA PHE A 63 4.69 -13.36 -2.79
C PHE A 63 3.73 -14.00 -3.79
N GLU A 64 3.34 -15.27 -3.60
CA GLU A 64 2.36 -15.94 -4.46
C GLU A 64 0.94 -15.39 -4.33
N ILE A 65 0.52 -15.04 -3.12
CA ILE A 65 -0.78 -14.40 -2.88
C ILE A 65 -0.83 -13.05 -3.59
N TRP A 66 0.19 -12.21 -3.41
CA TRP A 66 0.28 -10.89 -4.04
C TRP A 66 0.39 -10.97 -5.55
N ARG A 67 1.10 -11.95 -6.10
CA ARG A 67 1.21 -12.17 -7.55
C ARG A 67 -0.17 -12.31 -8.22
N LYS A 68 -1.16 -12.83 -7.50
CA LYS A 68 -2.55 -13.00 -7.95
C LYS A 68 -3.39 -11.71 -7.85
N GLN A 69 -2.91 -10.67 -7.16
CA GLN A 69 -3.65 -9.43 -6.89
C GLN A 69 -3.41 -8.34 -7.95
N SER A 70 -3.64 -8.67 -9.22
CA SER A 70 -3.50 -7.76 -10.39
C SER A 70 -2.06 -7.22 -10.60
N CYS A 71 -1.93 -6.16 -11.42
CA CYS A 71 -0.67 -5.44 -11.61
C CYS A 71 -0.16 -4.79 -10.31
N VAL A 72 -1.07 -4.36 -9.42
CA VAL A 72 -0.72 -3.73 -8.15
C VAL A 72 0.03 -4.71 -7.24
N GLY A 73 -0.41 -5.97 -7.18
CA GLY A 73 0.28 -7.00 -6.41
C GLY A 73 1.64 -7.40 -6.97
N LYS A 74 1.82 -7.35 -8.30
CA LYS A 74 3.15 -7.52 -8.92
C LYS A 74 4.08 -6.36 -8.56
N LEU A 75 3.57 -5.14 -8.58
CA LEU A 75 4.32 -3.95 -8.16
C LEU A 75 4.71 -4.03 -6.67
N HIS A 76 3.77 -4.43 -5.80
CA HIS A 76 4.05 -4.69 -4.38
C HIS A 76 5.24 -5.64 -4.21
N ASN A 77 5.18 -6.80 -4.87
CA ASN A 77 6.25 -7.79 -4.81
C ASN A 77 7.58 -7.21 -5.29
N PHE A 78 7.61 -6.46 -6.39
CA PHE A 78 8.82 -5.80 -6.87
C PHE A 78 9.39 -4.84 -5.82
N CYS A 79 8.57 -3.94 -5.26
CA CYS A 79 9.01 -2.96 -4.28
C CYS A 79 9.52 -3.62 -3.00
N VAL A 80 8.81 -4.64 -2.50
CA VAL A 80 9.24 -5.44 -1.34
C VAL A 80 10.54 -6.16 -1.62
N TRP A 81 10.65 -6.81 -2.79
CA TRP A 81 11.84 -7.55 -3.21
C TRP A 81 13.06 -6.63 -3.32
N ILE A 82 12.96 -5.48 -4.01
CA ILE A 82 14.04 -4.49 -4.08
C ILE A 82 14.48 -4.07 -2.68
N ASN A 83 13.53 -3.68 -1.84
CA ASN A 83 13.83 -3.07 -0.54
C ASN A 83 14.43 -4.07 0.48
N ARG A 84 14.29 -5.38 0.26
CA ARG A 84 14.88 -6.44 1.11
C ARG A 84 16.39 -6.63 0.95
N SER A 85 17.07 -5.95 0.04
CA SER A 85 18.53 -6.08 -0.13
C SER A 85 19.16 -4.75 -0.49
N ASP A 86 20.23 -4.40 0.22
CA ASP A 86 21.05 -3.23 -0.11
C ASP A 86 21.64 -3.32 -1.52
N GLN A 87 22.08 -4.51 -1.94
CA GLN A 87 22.61 -4.73 -3.29
C GLN A 87 21.56 -4.44 -4.37
N ARG A 88 20.33 -4.91 -4.21
CA ARG A 88 19.23 -4.63 -5.16
C ARG A 88 18.84 -3.14 -5.14
N ARG A 89 18.80 -2.52 -3.95
CA ARG A 89 18.54 -1.08 -3.81
C ARG A 89 19.60 -0.24 -4.50
N GLU A 90 20.88 -0.51 -4.28
CA GLU A 90 21.96 0.25 -4.89
C GLU A 90 22.01 0.04 -6.41
N ARG A 91 21.78 -1.20 -6.87
CA ARG A 91 21.69 -1.48 -8.31
C ARG A 91 20.54 -0.71 -8.96
N LEU A 92 19.34 -0.68 -8.38
CA LEU A 92 18.24 0.12 -8.92
C LEU A 92 18.56 1.62 -8.90
N LYS A 93 19.18 2.11 -7.81
CA LYS A 93 19.58 3.52 -7.67
C LYS A 93 20.54 3.98 -8.77
N GLN A 94 21.45 3.11 -9.25
CA GLN A 94 22.31 3.42 -10.40
C GLN A 94 21.49 3.74 -11.65
N TYR A 95 20.43 2.98 -11.94
CA TYR A 95 19.54 3.26 -13.07
C TYR A 95 18.67 4.50 -12.84
N ILE A 96 18.30 4.80 -11.59
CA ILE A 96 17.58 6.03 -11.27
C ILE A 96 18.46 7.26 -11.53
N LEU A 97 19.72 7.23 -11.07
CA LEU A 97 20.68 8.30 -11.31
C LEU A 97 20.90 8.52 -12.81
N ARG A 98 21.14 7.44 -13.55
CA ARG A 98 21.26 7.51 -15.01
C ARG A 98 20.05 8.14 -15.67
N ALA A 99 18.85 7.68 -15.32
CA ALA A 99 17.61 8.21 -15.90
C ALA A 99 17.36 9.68 -15.52
N TYR A 100 17.83 10.12 -14.35
CA TYR A 100 17.80 11.53 -13.94
C TYR A 100 18.79 12.38 -14.73
N ASP A 101 20.02 11.91 -14.90
CA ASP A 101 21.07 12.60 -15.68
C ASP A 101 20.68 12.72 -17.17
N GLU A 102 19.97 11.73 -17.71
CA GLU A 102 19.40 11.74 -19.07
C GLU A 102 18.16 12.64 -19.18
N GLY A 103 17.66 13.22 -18.08
CA GLY A 103 16.46 14.07 -18.06
C GLY A 103 15.13 13.32 -18.19
N SER A 104 15.15 11.98 -18.16
CA SER A 104 13.96 11.13 -18.27
C SER A 104 13.12 11.06 -16.99
N ILE A 105 13.68 11.52 -15.86
CA ILE A 105 12.99 11.62 -14.57
C ILE A 105 13.19 13.03 -14.01
N GLU A 106 12.10 13.73 -13.72
CA GLU A 106 12.10 15.13 -13.25
C GLU A 106 12.70 15.32 -11.85
N HIS A 107 12.48 14.35 -10.95
CA HIS A 107 12.90 14.43 -9.57
C HIS A 107 13.78 13.25 -9.18
N LEU A 108 14.92 13.56 -8.55
CA LEU A 108 15.81 12.53 -8.04
C LEU A 108 15.17 11.84 -6.82
N TYR A 109 14.71 10.62 -7.03
CA TYR A 109 14.23 9.74 -5.98
C TYR A 109 15.28 8.68 -5.64
N THR A 110 15.48 8.40 -4.35
CA THR A 110 16.54 7.46 -3.94
C THR A 110 16.09 6.00 -3.87
N ARG A 111 14.77 5.75 -3.89
CA ARG A 111 14.19 4.41 -3.72
C ARG A 111 12.75 4.32 -4.21
N VAL A 112 12.33 3.08 -4.50
CA VAL A 112 10.92 2.70 -4.60
C VAL A 112 10.29 2.59 -3.22
N LEU A 113 9.00 2.87 -3.12
CA LEU A 113 8.25 2.75 -1.87
C LEU A 113 7.53 1.41 -1.86
N ALA A 114 7.58 0.68 -0.74
CA ALA A 114 6.70 -0.47 -0.52
C ALA A 114 5.51 -0.02 0.34
N ASP A 115 4.32 -0.50 0.03
CA ASP A 115 3.18 -0.31 0.93
C ASP A 115 3.34 -1.19 2.18
N GLY A 116 2.82 -0.72 3.31
CA GLY A 116 2.74 -1.49 4.56
C GLY A 116 1.60 -2.52 4.56
N GLY A 117 1.25 -3.06 3.39
CA GLY A 117 0.06 -3.84 3.14
C GLY A 117 -1.08 -3.01 2.55
N ILE A 118 -2.29 -3.57 2.62
CA ILE A 118 -3.46 -3.05 1.92
C ILE A 118 -4.00 -1.80 2.64
N ARG A 119 -3.44 -0.61 2.34
CA ARG A 119 -3.92 0.70 2.81
C ARG A 119 -3.84 1.70 1.65
N TRP A 120 -4.91 2.46 1.42
CA TRP A 120 -5.05 3.29 0.22
C TRP A 120 -3.89 4.29 0.02
N ASN A 121 -3.51 5.02 1.08
CA ASN A 121 -2.45 6.01 1.01
C ASN A 121 -1.09 5.40 0.63
N SER A 122 -0.71 4.29 1.27
CA SER A 122 0.59 3.68 1.00
C SER A 122 0.64 3.00 -0.37
N VAL A 123 -0.47 2.39 -0.79
CA VAL A 123 -0.57 1.82 -2.15
C VAL A 123 -0.51 2.93 -3.20
N TYR A 124 -1.18 4.07 -2.97
CA TYR A 124 -1.08 5.24 -3.83
C TYR A 124 0.36 5.75 -3.94
N SER A 125 1.04 5.99 -2.82
CA SER A 125 2.43 6.45 -2.83
C SER A 125 3.38 5.48 -3.51
N MET A 126 3.18 4.16 -3.38
CA MET A 126 3.93 3.14 -4.10
C MET A 126 3.72 3.27 -5.61
N ILE A 127 2.46 3.30 -6.07
CA ILE A 127 2.11 3.40 -7.49
C ILE A 127 2.66 4.70 -8.08
N GLU A 128 2.42 5.83 -7.41
CA GLU A 128 2.89 7.14 -7.86
C GLU A 128 4.43 7.16 -7.99
N ARG A 129 5.15 6.65 -6.97
CA ARG A 129 6.61 6.57 -7.03
C ARG A 129 7.09 5.68 -8.16
N ALA A 130 6.47 4.51 -8.35
CA ALA A 130 6.86 3.58 -9.40
C ALA A 130 6.63 4.17 -10.79
N LEU A 131 5.56 4.93 -11.00
CA LEU A 131 5.29 5.63 -12.26
C LEU A 131 6.33 6.72 -12.54
N LYS A 132 6.69 7.52 -11.54
CA LYS A 132 7.77 8.53 -11.69
C LYS A 132 9.14 7.90 -11.94
N LEU A 133 9.35 6.68 -11.47
CA LEU A 133 10.57 5.90 -11.68
C LEU A 133 10.48 4.91 -12.86
N ARG A 134 9.43 4.97 -13.67
CA ARG A 134 9.12 3.93 -14.66
C ARG A 134 10.29 3.65 -15.60
N HIS A 135 10.89 4.71 -16.16
CA HIS A 135 12.01 4.55 -17.09
C HIS A 135 13.22 3.84 -16.43
N ALA A 136 13.56 4.21 -15.19
CA ALA A 136 14.63 3.55 -14.44
C ALA A 136 14.31 2.09 -14.10
N ILE A 137 13.04 1.79 -13.78
CA ILE A 137 12.58 0.41 -13.52
C ILE A 137 12.66 -0.43 -14.79
N ASP A 138 12.27 0.13 -15.94
CA ASP A 138 12.36 -0.55 -17.24
C ASP A 138 13.84 -0.85 -17.59
N LEU A 139 14.73 0.14 -17.44
CA LEU A 139 16.18 -0.05 -17.61
C LEU A 139 16.74 -1.11 -16.66
N PHE A 140 16.31 -1.11 -15.40
CA PHE A 140 16.72 -2.10 -14.42
C PHE A 140 16.38 -3.51 -14.90
N PHE A 141 15.13 -3.75 -15.32
CA PHE A 141 14.69 -5.08 -15.79
C PHE A 141 15.34 -5.49 -17.12
N LEU A 142 15.53 -4.56 -18.06
CA LEU A 142 16.23 -4.84 -19.33
C LEU A 142 17.67 -5.33 -19.11
N ASN A 143 18.29 -4.94 -17.99
CA ASN A 143 19.65 -5.28 -17.64
C ASN A 143 19.74 -6.27 -16.47
N TYR A 144 18.61 -6.83 -16.01
CA TYR A 144 18.56 -7.78 -14.91
C TYR A 144 18.74 -9.20 -15.45
N ARG A 145 20.00 -9.65 -15.51
CA ARG A 145 20.36 -11.07 -15.68
C ARG A 145 20.33 -11.79 -14.34
#